data_AF-A0A9W9JB18-F1
#
_entry.id   AF-A0A9W9JB18-F1
#
_cell.length_a   1.000
_cell.length_b   1.000
_cell.length_c   1.000
_cell.angle_alpha   90.00
_cell.angle_beta   90.00
_cell.angle_gamma   90.00
#
_symmetry.space_group_name_H-M   'P 1'
#
loop_
_entity.id
_entity.type
_entity.pdbx_description
1 polymer ?
#
loop_
_entity_poly.entity_id
_entity_poly.type
_entity_poly.pdbx_seq_one_letter_code
_entity_poly.pdbx_strand_id
1 'polypeptide(L)'
;MARLKQDVLFWLRDSEQQVKIALTIHITRRGNITIQQWILDQTASRTSVKPIQAMHITRNRSADSSQHQISGTIHIQLEDCFLRVKIENESDFILSHDDMTEIAEAVWDYLLE
;
A
#
# COMPACT_ATOMS: atom_id res chain seq x y z
N MET A 1 12.74 -6.63 3.60
CA MET A 1 12.73 -5.49 2.65
C MET A 1 13.37 -5.83 1.31
N ALA A 2 14.58 -6.41 1.24
CA ALA A 2 15.24 -6.73 -0.04
C ALA A 2 14.41 -7.65 -0.96
N ARG A 3 13.80 -8.72 -0.40
CA ARG A 3 12.94 -9.64 -1.15
C ARG A 3 11.67 -8.97 -1.70
N LEU A 4 10.97 -8.20 -0.85
CA LEU A 4 9.78 -7.43 -1.24
C LEU A 4 10.07 -6.48 -2.42
N LYS A 5 11.23 -5.81 -2.39
CA LYS A 5 11.67 -4.91 -3.46
C LYS A 5 11.96 -5.67 -4.77
N GLN A 6 12.50 -6.88 -4.68
CA GLN A 6 12.71 -7.76 -5.85
C GLN A 6 11.38 -8.24 -6.42
N ASP A 7 10.43 -8.65 -5.57
CA ASP A 7 9.11 -9.10 -6.00
C ASP A 7 8.36 -7.95 -6.72
N VAL A 8 8.39 -6.75 -6.16
CA VAL A 8 7.82 -5.54 -6.79
C VAL A 8 8.49 -5.24 -8.13
N LEU A 9 9.82 -5.35 -8.21
CA LEU A 9 10.54 -5.13 -9.46
C LEU A 9 10.14 -6.14 -10.54
N PHE A 10 10.01 -7.42 -10.17
CA PHE A 10 9.52 -8.46 -11.07
C PHE A 10 8.13 -8.11 -11.59
N TRP A 11 7.18 -7.80 -10.70
CA TRP A 11 5.81 -7.48 -11.12
C TRP A 11 5.72 -6.24 -12.00
N LEU A 12 6.40 -5.15 -11.66
CA LEU A 12 6.28 -3.91 -12.44
C LEU A 12 7.04 -3.92 -13.76
N ARG A 13 8.06 -4.80 -13.91
CA ARG A 13 8.92 -4.83 -15.09
C ARG A 13 8.69 -6.07 -15.95
N ASP A 14 8.81 -7.23 -15.33
CA ASP A 14 8.92 -8.51 -16.03
C ASP A 14 7.54 -9.09 -16.36
N SER A 15 6.45 -8.41 -15.95
CA SER A 15 5.07 -8.74 -16.32
C SER A 15 4.65 -8.25 -17.72
N GLU A 16 5.60 -7.87 -18.58
CA GLU A 16 5.30 -7.27 -19.91
C GLU A 16 4.37 -6.05 -19.83
N GLN A 17 4.49 -5.25 -18.77
CA GLN A 17 3.64 -4.08 -18.48
C GLN A 17 2.16 -4.38 -18.21
N GLN A 18 1.82 -5.64 -17.92
CA GLN A 18 0.46 -6.02 -17.52
C GLN A 18 0.12 -5.55 -16.10
N VAL A 19 1.13 -5.21 -15.29
CA VAL A 19 0.95 -4.61 -13.97
C VAL A 19 1.35 -3.14 -14.00
N LYS A 20 0.39 -2.25 -13.73
CA LYS A 20 0.62 -0.80 -13.61
C LYS A 20 0.81 -0.34 -12.16
N ILE A 21 0.28 -1.09 -11.19
CA ILE A 21 0.31 -0.76 -9.77
C ILE A 21 0.84 -1.95 -8.98
N ALA A 22 1.78 -1.69 -8.09
CA ALA A 22 2.21 -2.66 -7.09
C ALA A 22 2.04 -2.05 -5.69
N LEU A 23 1.23 -2.72 -4.87
CA LEU A 23 1.09 -2.42 -3.46
C LEU A 23 1.80 -3.48 -2.63
N THR A 24 2.45 -3.06 -1.55
CA THR A 24 2.99 -3.99 -0.56
C THR A 24 2.44 -3.66 0.80
N ILE A 25 2.03 -4.70 1.53
CA ILE A 25 1.62 -4.60 2.93
C ILE A 25 2.69 -5.27 3.79
N HIS A 26 3.24 -4.52 4.74
CA HIS A 26 4.19 -5.03 5.71
C HIS A 26 3.60 -4.94 7.11
N ILE A 27 3.43 -6.10 7.75
CA ILE A 27 2.87 -6.23 9.10
C ILE A 27 3.98 -6.70 10.03
N THR A 28 4.19 -5.97 11.12
CA THR A 28 5.13 -6.37 12.17
C THR A 28 4.45 -7.25 13.21
N ARG A 29 5.23 -8.04 13.96
CA ARG A 29 4.72 -8.81 15.12
C ARG A 29 4.03 -7.96 16.18
N ARG A 30 4.33 -6.65 16.24
CA ARG A 30 3.69 -5.74 17.18
C ARG A 30 2.32 -5.25 16.70
N GLY A 31 1.97 -5.54 15.44
CA GLY A 31 0.73 -5.10 14.81
C GLY A 31 0.87 -3.79 14.04
N ASN A 32 2.07 -3.22 13.90
CA ASN A 32 2.24 -2.04 13.04
C ASN A 32 2.13 -2.47 11.58
N ILE A 33 1.40 -1.69 10.79
CA ILE A 33 1.12 -1.98 9.38
C ILE A 33 1.63 -0.82 8.53
N THR A 34 2.32 -1.14 7.44
CA THR A 34 2.73 -0.17 6.44
C THR A 34 2.26 -0.67 5.08
N ILE A 35 1.51 0.17 4.37
CA ILE A 35 1.11 -0.05 2.98
C ILE A 35 1.92 0.92 2.11
N GLN A 36 2.50 0.44 1.03
CA GLN A 36 3.28 1.27 0.11
C GLN A 36 2.88 1.00 -1.33
N GLN A 37 2.72 2.06 -2.11
CA GLN A 37 2.61 1.99 -3.56
C GLN A 37 3.98 2.21 -4.20
N TRP A 38 4.32 1.36 -5.17
CA TRP A 38 5.60 1.36 -5.85
C TRP A 38 5.45 1.66 -7.34
N ILE A 39 6.48 2.29 -7.90
CA ILE A 39 6.66 2.48 -9.35
C ILE A 39 8.05 2.03 -9.78
N LEU A 40 8.23 1.84 -11.09
CA LEU A 40 9.55 1.79 -11.70
C LEU A 40 10.23 3.15 -11.59
N ASP A 41 11.45 3.15 -11.08
CA ASP A 41 12.28 4.35 -11.05
C ASP A 41 13.03 4.52 -12.37
N GLN A 42 12.43 5.31 -13.26
CA GLN A 42 13.01 5.63 -14.58
C GLN A 42 14.18 6.62 -14.49
N THR A 43 14.41 7.24 -13.32
CA THR A 43 15.49 8.22 -13.13
C THR A 43 16.80 7.60 -12.68
N ALA A 44 16.78 6.34 -12.26
CA ALA A 44 17.97 5.63 -11.83
C ALA A 44 18.75 5.09 -13.04
N SER A 45 20.09 5.18 -12.99
CA SER A 45 21.00 4.60 -14.00
C SER A 45 20.86 3.07 -14.13
N ARG A 46 20.26 2.44 -13.12
CA ARG A 46 19.92 1.02 -13.10
C ARG A 46 18.43 0.86 -12.81
N THR A 47 17.78 -0.05 -13.54
CA THR A 47 16.37 -0.40 -13.32
C THR A 47 16.14 -0.75 -11.86
N SER A 48 15.30 0.05 -11.19
CA SER A 48 14.95 -0.12 -9.79
C SER A 48 13.51 0.30 -9.57
N VAL A 49 13.02 0.09 -8.35
CA VAL A 49 11.68 0.53 -7.92
C VAL A 49 11.80 1.42 -6.69
N LYS A 50 10.86 2.35 -6.55
CA LYS A 50 10.76 3.24 -5.39
C LYS A 50 9.32 3.39 -4.92
N PRO A 51 9.08 3.52 -3.61
CA PRO A 51 7.76 3.84 -3.11
C PRO A 51 7.44 5.31 -3.42
N ILE A 52 6.21 5.60 -3.82
CA ILE A 52 5.74 6.97 -4.11
C ILE A 52 4.68 7.45 -3.13
N GLN A 53 3.96 6.51 -2.51
CA GLN A 53 2.97 6.77 -1.49
C GLN A 53 3.13 5.72 -0.40
N ALA A 54 2.87 6.12 0.84
CA ALA A 54 2.89 5.22 1.97
C ALA A 54 1.80 5.61 2.96
N MET A 55 1.17 4.60 3.53
CA MET A 55 0.25 4.74 4.64
C MET A 55 0.71 3.83 5.78
N HIS A 56 0.58 4.32 7.01
CA HIS A 56 1.09 3.64 8.17
C HIS A 56 0.14 3.75 9.35
N ILE A 57 0.00 2.67 10.10
CA ILE A 57 -0.65 2.65 11.41
C ILE A 57 0.24 1.98 12.44
N THR A 58 0.38 2.62 13.59
CA THR A 58 1.01 2.05 14.79
C THR A 58 -0.05 1.61 15.77
N ARG A 59 0.02 0.34 16.20
CA ARG A 59 -0.90 -0.21 17.19
C ARG A 59 -0.61 0.40 18.56
N ASN A 60 -1.55 1.15 19.11
CA ASN A 60 -1.55 1.52 20.51
C ASN A 60 -2.15 0.35 21.31
N ARG A 61 -1.46 -0.09 22.37
CA ARG A 61 -1.90 -1.19 23.24
C ARG A 61 -2.34 -0.70 24.62
N SER A 62 -2.43 0.61 24.81
CA SER A 62 -2.99 1.22 26.01
C SER A 62 -4.49 0.91 26.12
N ALA A 63 -5.05 1.04 27.33
CA ALA A 63 -6.47 0.82 27.61
C ALA A 63 -7.40 1.76 26.80
N ASP A 64 -6.85 2.85 26.25
CA ASP A 64 -7.53 3.72 25.30
C ASP A 64 -7.04 3.40 23.88
N SER A 65 -7.72 2.46 23.23
CA SER A 65 -7.47 2.05 21.85
C SER A 65 -7.88 3.12 20.81
N SER A 66 -8.53 4.21 21.22
CA SER A 66 -8.95 5.28 20.30
C SER A 66 -7.79 6.12 19.74
N GLN A 67 -6.55 5.87 20.17
CA GLN A 67 -5.37 6.66 19.83
C GLN A 67 -4.36 5.92 18.94
N HIS A 68 -4.84 5.08 18.01
CA HIS A 68 -3.96 4.56 16.96
C HIS A 68 -3.38 5.72 16.13
N GLN A 69 -2.07 5.71 15.93
CA GLN A 69 -1.42 6.75 15.11
C GLN A 69 -1.44 6.30 13.66
N ILE A 70 -2.27 6.96 12.85
CA ILE A 70 -2.38 6.76 11.41
C ILE A 70 -1.74 7.94 10.70
N SER A 71 -0.98 7.67 9.66
CA SER A 71 -0.35 8.70 8.82
C SER A 71 -0.32 8.29 7.36
N GLY A 72 -0.38 9.29 6.48
CA GLY A 72 -0.30 9.11 5.04
C GLY A 72 -1.65 8.77 4.41
N THR A 73 -1.64 8.65 3.09
CA THR A 73 -2.81 8.32 2.28
C THR A 73 -2.30 7.63 1.03
N ILE A 74 -3.09 6.73 0.46
CA ILE A 74 -2.80 6.13 -0.85
C ILE A 74 -3.92 6.51 -1.80
N HIS A 75 -3.55 7.12 -2.91
CA HIS A 75 -4.45 7.47 -4.00
C HIS A 75 -4.04 6.73 -5.27
N ILE A 76 -4.94 5.92 -5.81
CA ILE A 76 -4.71 5.09 -6.98
C ILE A 76 -5.69 5.49 -8.06
N GLN A 77 -5.16 5.89 -9.21
CA GLN A 77 -5.97 6.28 -10.36
C GLN A 77 -6.77 5.08 -10.86
N LEU A 78 -8.05 5.29 -11.13
CA LEU A 78 -8.91 4.22 -11.66
C LEU A 78 -8.36 3.68 -12.99
N GLU A 79 -7.80 4.55 -13.82
CA GLU A 79 -7.26 4.19 -15.14
C GLU A 79 -6.07 3.23 -15.04
N ASP A 80 -5.28 3.33 -13.98
CA ASP A 80 -4.17 2.42 -13.72
C ASP A 80 -4.66 1.02 -13.29
N CYS A 81 -5.86 0.94 -12.69
CA CYS A 81 -6.48 -0.33 -12.30
C CYS A 81 -7.24 -1.00 -13.46
N PHE A 82 -8.01 -0.22 -14.22
CA PHE A 82 -8.93 -0.75 -15.24
C PHE A 82 -8.40 -0.63 -16.67
N LEU A 83 -7.23 -0.01 -16.88
CA LEU A 83 -6.57 0.17 -18.17
C LEU A 83 -7.46 0.87 -19.22
N ARG A 84 -8.36 1.74 -18.77
CA ARG A 84 -9.23 2.57 -19.60
C ARG A 84 -9.44 3.93 -18.99
N VAL A 85 -9.88 4.86 -19.82
CA VAL A 85 -10.29 6.19 -19.37
C VAL A 85 -11.51 6.10 -18.45
N LYS A 86 -11.49 6.94 -17.44
CA LYS A 86 -12.58 7.13 -16.47
C LYS A 86 -13.82 7.72 -17.16
N ILE A 87 -15.00 7.17 -16.90
CA ILE A 87 -16.27 7.72 -17.37
C ILE A 87 -16.91 8.63 -16.31
N GLU A 88 -17.95 9.40 -16.67
CA GLU A 88 -18.64 10.29 -15.73
C GLU A 88 -19.11 9.54 -14.48
N ASN A 89 -18.93 10.17 -13.31
CA ASN A 89 -19.27 9.66 -11.97
C ASN A 89 -18.40 8.52 -11.42
N GLU A 90 -17.37 8.08 -12.13
CA GLU A 90 -16.37 7.21 -11.51
C GLU A 90 -15.44 8.03 -10.60
N SER A 91 -14.79 7.37 -9.65
CA SER A 91 -13.81 7.99 -8.76
C SER A 91 -12.56 7.12 -8.66
N ASP A 92 -11.44 7.77 -8.35
CA ASP A 92 -10.20 7.08 -8.07
C ASP A 92 -10.28 6.40 -6.70
N PHE A 93 -9.41 5.44 -6.45
CA PHE A 93 -9.39 4.73 -5.18
C PHE A 93 -8.57 5.53 -4.18
N ILE A 94 -9.18 5.85 -3.04
CA ILE A 94 -8.52 6.53 -1.94
C ILE A 94 -8.57 5.59 -0.74
N LEU A 95 -7.40 5.16 -0.27
CA LEU A 95 -7.28 4.48 1.01
C LEU A 95 -7.22 5.53 2.11
N SER A 96 -8.33 5.66 2.82
CA SER A 96 -8.54 6.63 3.90
C SER A 96 -8.06 6.10 5.26
N HIS A 97 -8.10 6.98 6.27
CA HIS A 97 -7.77 6.59 7.65
C HIS A 97 -8.76 5.55 8.20
N ASP A 98 -10.03 5.63 7.81
CA ASP A 98 -11.06 4.68 8.26
C ASP A 98 -10.79 3.29 7.67
N ASP A 99 -10.47 3.22 6.36
CA ASP A 99 -10.09 1.96 5.70
C ASP A 99 -8.83 1.33 6.34
N MET A 100 -7.84 2.17 6.68
CA MET A 100 -6.62 1.70 7.35
C MET A 100 -6.91 1.18 8.76
N THR A 101 -7.91 1.75 9.44
CA THR A 101 -8.37 1.28 10.75
C THR A 101 -9.03 -0.09 10.62
N GLU A 102 -9.93 -0.25 9.65
CA GLU A 102 -10.61 -1.54 9.38
C GLU A 102 -9.61 -2.65 9.03
N ILE A 103 -8.64 -2.36 8.16
CA ILE A 103 -7.55 -3.31 7.84
C ILE A 103 -6.77 -3.68 9.10
N ALA A 104 -6.51 -2.71 9.98
CA ALA A 104 -5.72 -2.93 11.18
C ALA A 104 -6.45 -3.80 12.21
N GLU A 105 -7.74 -3.58 12.39
CA GLU A 105 -8.60 -4.40 13.25
C GLU A 105 -8.60 -5.85 12.77
N ALA A 106 -8.85 -6.10 11.48
CA ALA A 106 -8.84 -7.44 10.91
C ALA A 106 -7.48 -8.15 11.09
N VAL A 107 -6.36 -7.43 10.91
CA VAL A 107 -5.02 -7.96 11.14
C VAL A 107 -4.78 -8.26 12.63
N TRP A 108 -5.23 -7.39 13.53
CA TRP A 108 -5.01 -7.56 14.95
C TRP A 108 -5.84 -8.68 15.55
N ASP A 109 -7.06 -8.90 15.07
CA ASP A 109 -7.90 -10.02 15.46
C ASP A 109 -7.21 -11.35 15.09
N TYR A 110 -6.71 -11.46 13.86
CA TYR A 110 -5.94 -12.64 13.44
C TYR A 110 -4.64 -12.85 14.24
N LEU A 111 -3.96 -11.77 14.67
CA LEU A 111 -2.74 -11.88 15.47
C LEU A 111 -2.98 -12.21 16.95
N LEU A 112 -4.24 -12.19 17.40
CA LEU A 112 -4.64 -12.57 18.76
C LEU A 112 -5.06 -14.04 18.87
N GLU A 113 -5.37 -14.69 17.74
CA GLU A 113 -5.52 -16.15 17.62
C GLU A 113 -4.16 -16.88 17.62
#